data_AF-A0A959FQT8-F1
#
_entry.id   AF-A0A959FQT8-F1
#
_cell.length_a   1.000
_cell.length_b   1.000
_cell.length_c   1.000
_cell.angle_alpha   90.00
_cell.angle_beta   90.00
_cell.angle_gamma   90.00
#
_symmetry.space_group_name_H-M   'P 1'
#
loop_
_entity.id
_entity.type
_entity.pdbx_description
1 polymer ?
#
loop_
_entity_poly.entity_id
_entity_poly.type
_entity_poly.pdbx_seq_one_letter_code
_entity_poly.pdbx_strand_id
1 'polypeptide(L)' 'DTGIKALNNVTFSLKPGEKMAVIGRTGSGKSTLADLLVRMYDVTSGQIEIDGQDVRELDLANLRRRIGYVPQ' A
#
# COMPACT_ATOMS: atom_id res chain seq x y z
N ASP A 1 8.67 18.15 15.34
CA ASP A 1 7.27 17.80 15.64
C ASP A 1 7.03 16.40 15.08
N THR A 2 6.48 15.39 15.76
CA THR A 2 5.09 15.40 16.23
C THR A 2 4.68 14.15 17.03
N GLY A 3 5.26 12.98 16.72
CA GLY A 3 5.16 11.72 17.46
C GLY A 3 4.13 10.67 16.97
N ILE A 4 4.47 9.65 16.20
CA ILE A 4 4.82 9.62 14.76
C ILE A 4 3.64 8.90 14.07
N LYS A 5 3.22 9.30 12.87
CA LYS A 5 2.24 8.53 12.08
C LYS A 5 2.57 8.50 10.59
N ALA A 6 2.78 7.29 10.07
CA ALA A 6 3.10 7.04 8.66
C ALA A 6 1.89 6.64 7.82
N LEU A 7 0.83 6.09 8.44
CA LEU A 7 -0.55 6.07 7.93
C LEU A 7 -1.49 5.96 9.14
N ASN A 8 -2.75 6.39 9.02
CA ASN A 8 -3.78 6.03 10.01
C ASN A 8 -5.19 6.09 9.41
N ASN A 9 -5.91 4.96 9.48
CA ASN A 9 -7.27 4.71 8.98
C ASN A 9 -7.50 4.96 7.48
N VAL A 10 -6.60 4.47 6.64
CA VAL A 10 -6.76 4.59 5.20
C VAL A 10 -7.59 3.42 4.66
N THR A 11 -8.69 3.74 3.97
CA THR A 11 -9.51 2.78 3.25
C THR A 11 -9.93 3.38 1.92
N PHE A 12 -9.69 2.65 0.85
CA PHE A 12 -10.23 2.89 -0.47
C PHE A 12 -10.29 1.54 -1.18
N SER A 13 -11.05 1.46 -2.27
CA SER A 13 -11.07 0.29 -3.15
C SER A 13 -10.93 0.78 -4.58
N LEU A 14 -10.20 0.02 -5.39
CA LEU A 14 -10.14 0.18 -6.82
C LEU A 14 -10.63 -1.09 -7.48
N LYS A 15 -11.46 -0.95 -8.51
CA LYS A 15 -11.85 -2.05 -9.39
C LYS A 15 -10.78 -2.24 -10.48
N PRO A 16 -10.72 -3.44 -11.09
CA PRO A 16 -9.83 -3.67 -12.23
C PRO A 16 -10.02 -2.61 -13.33
N GLY A 17 -8.91 -2.02 -13.78
CA GLY A 17 -8.89 -0.98 -14.82
C GLY A 17 -9.05 0.45 -14.33
N GLU A 18 -9.36 0.68 -13.04
CA GLU A 18 -9.42 2.01 -12.46
C GLU A 18 -8.02 2.60 -12.21
N LYS A 19 -7.94 3.93 -12.19
CA LYS A 19 -6.72 4.69 -11.92
C LYS A 19 -6.97 5.64 -10.76
N MET A 20 -6.04 5.68 -9.80
CA MET A 20 -6.08 6.60 -8.67
C MET A 20 -4.76 7.36 -8.57
N ALA A 21 -4.85 8.65 -8.28
CA ALA A 21 -3.70 9.49 -7.96
C ALA A 21 -3.70 9.78 -6.45
N VAL A 22 -2.55 9.57 -5.79
CA VAL A 22 -2.35 9.93 -4.37
C VAL A 22 -1.44 11.15 -4.30
N ILE A 23 -2.01 12.30 -3.93
CA ILE A 23 -1.32 13.59 -3.93
C ILE A 23 -1.26 14.14 -2.50
N GLY A 24 -0.15 14.78 -2.14
CA GLY A 24 0.05 15.35 -0.81
C GLY A 24 1.44 15.95 -0.65
N ARG A 25 1.63 16.78 0.38
CA ARG A 25 2.92 17.40 0.71
C ARG A 25 3.99 16.36 1.09
N THR A 26 5.27 16.74 1.05
CA THR A 26 6.36 15.89 1.58
C THR A 26 6.05 15.47 3.02
N GLY A 27 6.28 14.19 3.35
CA GLY A 27 5.96 13.62 4.66
C GLY A 27 4.51 13.16 4.85
N SER A 28 3.63 13.29 3.85
CA SER A 28 2.21 12.89 3.97
C SER A 28 1.93 11.37 3.91
N GLY A 29 2.95 10.51 3.88
CA GLY A 29 2.78 9.04 3.82
C GLY A 29 2.60 8.44 2.41
N LYS A 30 2.79 9.21 1.32
CA LYS A 30 2.63 8.69 -0.06
C LYS A 30 3.57 7.52 -0.38
N SER A 31 4.87 7.69 -0.15
CA SER A 31 5.86 6.64 -0.36
C SER A 31 5.58 5.45 0.57
N THR A 32 5.19 5.74 1.81
CA THR A 32 4.82 4.70 2.78
C THR A 32 3.65 3.84 2.30
N LEU A 33 2.61 4.44 1.70
CA LEU A 33 1.49 3.72 1.10
C LEU A 33 1.94 2.85 -0.07
N ALA A 34 2.77 3.38 -0.96
CA ALA A 34 3.29 2.64 -2.10
C ALA A 34 4.12 1.42 -1.67
N ASP A 35 4.97 1.60 -0.65
CA ASP A 35 5.81 0.54 -0.09
C ASP A 35 4.99 -0.56 0.61
N LEU A 36 3.88 -0.20 1.27
CA LEU A 36 2.93 -1.17 1.84
C LEU A 36 2.21 -2.00 0.77
N LEU A 37 1.81 -1.40 -0.36
CA LEU A 37 1.12 -2.10 -1.44
C LEU A 37 2.00 -3.17 -2.10
N VAL A 38 3.32 -2.94 -2.19
CA VAL A 38 4.29 -3.94 -2.67
C VAL A 38 4.82 -4.86 -1.56
N ARG A 39 4.23 -4.75 -0.37
CA ARG A 39 4.60 -5.48 0.85
C ARG A 39 6.11 -5.40 1.10
N MET A 40 6.65 -4.19 1.08
CA MET A 40 8.02 -3.93 1.55
C MET A 40 8.10 -4.14 3.07
N TYR A 41 7.00 -3.84 3.76
CA TYR A 41 6.73 -4.17 5.16
C TYR A 41 5.21 -4.37 5.34
N ASP A 42 4.80 -4.96 6.46
CA ASP A 42 3.38 -5.25 6.75
C ASP A 42 2.71 -4.09 7.51
N VAL A 43 1.38 -4.01 7.41
CA VAL A 43 0.58 -3.07 8.20
C VAL A 43 0.61 -3.44 9.68
N THR A 44 0.64 -2.42 10.54
CA THR A 44 0.51 -2.62 11.99
C THR A 44 -0.92 -3.00 12.39
N SER A 45 -1.92 -2.45 11.71
CA SER A 45 -3.34 -2.75 11.91
C SER A 45 -4.14 -2.59 10.62
N GLY A 46 -5.29 -3.27 10.53
CA GLY A 46 -6.09 -3.36 9.30
C GLY A 46 -5.57 -4.44 8.34
N GLN A 47 -5.94 -4.31 7.07
CA GLN A 47 -5.54 -5.22 6.00
C GLN A 47 -5.45 -4.51 4.66
N ILE A 48 -4.64 -5.08 3.77
CA ILE A 48 -4.56 -4.73 2.36
C ILE A 48 -4.93 -5.99 1.60
N GLU A 49 -5.91 -5.88 0.72
CA GLU A 49 -6.39 -6.99 -0.09
C GLU A 49 -6.07 -6.74 -1.56
N ILE A 50 -5.67 -7.81 -2.25
CA ILE A 50 -5.63 -7.88 -3.71
C ILE A 50 -6.51 -9.05 -4.11
N ASP A 51 -7.47 -8.80 -5.00
CA ASP A 51 -8.49 -9.77 -5.43
C ASP A 51 -9.26 -10.41 -4.26
N GLY A 52 -9.48 -9.64 -3.18
CA GLY A 52 -10.19 -10.08 -1.97
C GLY A 52 -9.37 -10.98 -1.03
N GLN A 53 -8.07 -11.17 -1.29
CA GLN A 53 -7.17 -11.91 -0.41
C GLN A 53 -6.18 -10.97 0.27
N ASP A 54 -5.99 -11.14 1.58
CA ASP A 54 -5.00 -10.37 2.35
C ASP A 54 -3.60 -10.67 1.81
N VAL A 55 -2.84 -9.61 1.52
CA VAL A 55 -1.47 -9.72 1.00
C VAL A 55 -0.51 -10.48 1.92
N ARG A 56 -0.84 -10.60 3.21
CA ARG A 56 -0.08 -11.37 4.20
C ARG A 56 -0.18 -12.88 4.02
N GLU A 57 -1.28 -13.36 3.44
CA GLU A 57 -1.52 -14.77 3.14
C GLU A 57 -0.89 -15.22 1.83
N LEU A 58 -0.48 -14.28 0.99
CA LEU A 58 0.16 -14.54 -0.30
C LEU A 58 1.66 -14.79 -0.11
N ASP A 59 2.19 -15.71 -0.92
CA ASP A 59 3.64 -15.83 -1.11
C ASP A 59 4.20 -14.52 -1.71
N LEU A 60 5.26 -13.99 -1.09
CA LEU A 60 5.79 -12.67 -1.40
C LEU A 60 6.34 -12.57 -2.84
N ALA A 61 6.96 -13.64 -3.33
CA ALA A 61 7.48 -13.69 -4.69
C ALA A 61 6.34 -13.69 -5.72
N ASN A 62 5.28 -14.45 -5.46
CA ASN A 62 4.07 -14.45 -6.28
C ASN A 62 3.37 -13.09 -6.29
N LEU A 63 3.22 -12.45 -5.12
CA LEU A 63 2.63 -11.12 -4.99
C LEU A 63 3.39 -10.09 -5.85
N ARG A 64 4.72 -10.00 -5.67
CA ARG A 64 5.55 -9.01 -6.37
C ARG A 64 5.64 -9.26 -7.86
N ARG A 65 5.52 -10.50 -8.34
CA ARG A 65 5.44 -10.79 -9.79
C ARG A 65 4.19 -10.23 -10.47
N ARG A 66 3.12 -9.94 -9.70
CA ARG A 66 1.86 -9.41 -10.21
C ARG A 66 1.78 -7.88 -10.15
N ILE A 67 2.79 -7.20 -9.60
CA ILE A 67 2.80 -5.75 -9.39
C ILE A 67 3.99 -5.13 -10.13
N GLY A 68 3.71 -4.15 -10.99
CA GLY A 68 4.74 -3.26 -11.53
C GLY A 68 4.99 -2.09 -10.56
N TYR A 69 6.22 -1.90 -10.12
CA TYR A 69 6.61 -0.81 -9.21
C TYR A 69 7.80 -0.05 -9.80
N VAL A 70 7.63 1.27 -9.93
CA VAL A 70 8.68 2.19 -10.38
C VAL A 70 9.01 3.10 -9.20
N PRO A 71 10.20 2.95 -8.56
CA PRO A 71 10.58 3.79 -7.43
C PRO A 71 10.77 5.26 -7.84
N GLN A 72 10.68 6.15 -6.83
CA GLN A 72 10.91 7.60 -6.96
C GLN A 72 12.32 7.93 -7.47
#